data_AF-A0A957BR47-F1
#
_entry.id   AF-A0A957BR47-F1
#
_cell.length_a   1.000
_cell.length_b   1.000
_cell.length_c   1.000
_cell.angle_alpha   90.00
_cell.angle_beta   90.00
_cell.angle_gamma   90.00
#
_symmetry.space_group_name_H-M   'P 1'
#
loop_
_entity.id
_entity.type
_entity.pdbx_description
1 polymer ?
#
loop_
_entity_poly.entity_id
_entity_poly.type
_entity_poly.pdbx_seq_one_letter_code
_entity_poly.pdbx_strand_id
1 'polypeptide(L)'
;MNTEDHEPPTSETSADSTPLEEPFSEEAAQDDSVETEDLVEVSEEEALEVAADRFDDELEDEPFAQAYAEESDQVDADLLAREQLDLDVDAALAAVASLSDIVADREVSEDAALAADQPSTAPVLSFAPPKPIALRRGSLAAIIPAAILIVAGALLTLATTSGAVVPMQFVVWGAIGAVGLLLISYWLSSRRWARGSFFFAALLLLSAAVFYAMTAPDGIGVKGFPLLIVATGVAFILPSLFARPVTRNVLLPGVLMIVGGLVALAFTFGIFDSSLLSLAAQYAWVAPVILLVLWLLPVIFRRRD
;
A
#
# COMPACT_ATOMS: atom_id res chain seq x y z
N MET A 1 39.16 22.22 50.72
CA MET A 1 40.38 23.03 50.85
C MET A 1 41.37 22.44 49.85
N ASN A 2 41.94 23.29 48.99
CA ASN A 2 42.47 23.03 47.62
C ASN A 2 41.34 22.92 46.59
N THR A 3 40.87 23.98 45.89
CA THR A 3 41.49 25.09 45.13
C THR A 3 42.46 24.64 44.07
N GLU A 4 41.98 24.55 42.83
CA GLU A 4 42.73 24.87 41.62
C GLU A 4 41.75 25.31 40.53
N ASP A 5 41.62 26.63 40.45
CA ASP A 5 41.02 27.40 39.37
C ASP A 5 41.91 27.30 38.12
N HIS A 6 41.35 26.92 36.98
CA HIS A 6 41.99 27.14 35.67
C HIS A 6 40.93 27.49 34.60
N GLU A 7 40.80 28.79 34.38
CA GLU A 7 40.31 29.46 33.17
C GLU A 7 41.30 30.61 32.89
N PRO A 8 41.32 31.25 31.70
CA PRO A 8 41.44 30.77 30.32
C PRO A 8 42.60 31.54 29.61
N PRO A 9 42.76 31.55 28.26
CA PRO A 9 42.03 32.56 27.49
C PRO A 9 41.64 32.18 26.03
N THR A 10 40.50 32.74 25.65
CA THR A 10 40.11 33.28 24.33
C THR A 10 41.18 33.36 23.24
N SER A 11 40.92 32.70 22.11
CA SER A 11 41.49 33.07 20.81
C SER A 11 40.39 33.65 19.92
N GLU A 12 40.42 34.97 19.78
CA GLU A 12 39.73 35.73 18.75
C GLU A 12 40.23 35.28 17.37
N THR A 13 39.34 34.74 16.53
CA THR A 13 39.61 34.62 15.09
C THR A 13 38.75 35.67 14.39
N SER A 14 39.36 36.84 14.24
CA SER A 14 38.94 37.89 13.32
C SER A 14 39.52 37.63 11.93
N ALA A 15 38.83 38.14 10.91
CA ALA A 15 39.17 38.13 9.48
C ALA A 15 38.94 36.77 8.80
N ASP A 16 38.29 36.67 7.65
CA ASP A 16 38.37 37.57 6.51
C ASP A 16 37.15 37.34 5.61
N SER A 17 36.33 38.37 5.44
CA SER A 17 35.19 38.37 4.53
C SER A 17 35.60 39.10 3.25
N THR A 18 36.13 38.35 2.28
CA THR A 18 36.30 38.81 0.91
C THR A 18 35.18 38.22 0.05
N PRO A 19 34.17 39.01 -0.39
CA PRO A 19 33.27 38.58 -1.45
C PRO A 19 34.00 38.78 -2.78
N LEU A 20 34.45 37.68 -3.39
CA LEU A 20 34.83 37.65 -4.80
C LEU A 20 33.56 37.77 -5.63
N GLU A 21 33.30 38.99 -6.12
CA GLU A 21 32.42 39.24 -7.25
C GLU A 21 33.09 38.68 -8.51
N GLU A 22 32.68 37.49 -8.95
CA GLU A 22 32.97 37.05 -10.32
C GLU A 22 31.92 37.64 -11.27
N PRO A 23 32.34 38.36 -12.33
CA PRO A 23 31.42 38.83 -13.36
C PRO A 23 30.93 37.63 -14.18
N PHE A 24 29.62 37.39 -14.14
CA PHE A 24 28.92 36.54 -15.11
C PHE A 24 29.29 36.98 -16.52
N SER A 25 30.07 36.15 -17.23
CA SER A 25 30.24 36.29 -18.67
C SER A 25 28.97 35.76 -19.34
N GLU A 26 28.22 36.71 -19.89
CA GLU A 26 27.11 36.51 -20.81
C GLU A 26 27.67 35.92 -22.11
N GLU A 27 27.91 34.60 -22.13
CA GLU A 27 28.35 33.90 -23.33
C GLU A 27 27.13 33.55 -24.18
N ALA A 28 27.19 34.09 -25.39
CA ALA A 28 26.12 34.18 -26.35
C ALA A 28 25.58 32.81 -26.77
N ALA A 29 24.26 32.82 -27.00
CA ALA A 29 23.51 31.79 -27.67
C ALA A 29 24.22 31.31 -28.95
N GLN A 30 24.65 30.05 -28.94
CA GLN A 30 24.97 29.32 -30.15
C GLN A 30 23.75 28.46 -30.51
N ASP A 31 23.05 28.96 -31.52
CA ASP A 31 21.96 28.35 -32.27
C ASP A 31 22.47 27.07 -32.93
N ASP A 32 22.24 25.92 -32.30
CA ASP A 32 22.50 24.60 -32.87
C ASP A 32 21.18 24.02 -33.34
N SER A 33 20.87 24.28 -34.61
CA SER A 33 19.76 23.72 -35.35
C SER A 33 20.00 22.22 -35.54
N VAL A 34 19.56 21.42 -34.58
CA VAL A 34 19.57 19.96 -34.68
C VAL A 34 18.57 19.55 -35.77
N GLU A 35 19.16 19.07 -36.85
CA GLU A 35 18.55 18.35 -37.96
C GLU A 35 17.64 17.24 -37.42
N THR A 36 16.33 17.41 -37.58
CA THR A 36 15.34 16.37 -37.28
C THR A 36 15.55 15.19 -38.24
N GLU A 37 16.21 14.15 -37.74
CA GLU A 37 16.21 12.83 -38.38
C GLU A 37 14.78 12.33 -38.53
N ASP A 38 14.48 11.93 -39.76
CA ASP A 38 13.24 11.34 -40.25
C ASP A 38 12.98 10.01 -39.51
N LEU A 39 12.24 10.08 -38.41
CA LEU A 39 11.77 8.91 -37.69
C LEU A 39 10.71 8.20 -38.53
N VAL A 40 11.13 7.13 -39.19
CA VAL A 40 10.28 6.13 -39.82
C VAL A 40 9.21 5.69 -38.82
N GLU A 41 7.96 6.11 -39.05
CA GLU A 41 6.77 5.60 -38.38
C GLU A 41 6.60 4.12 -38.73
N VAL A 42 7.17 3.24 -37.92
CA VAL A 42 6.77 1.82 -37.90
C VAL A 42 5.40 1.77 -37.26
N SER A 43 4.37 1.48 -38.07
CA SER A 43 2.98 1.44 -37.61
C SER A 43 2.80 0.40 -36.50
N GLU A 44 2.23 0.82 -35.36
CA GLU A 44 1.96 -0.02 -34.18
C GLU A 44 1.06 -1.24 -34.46
N GLU A 45 0.44 -1.30 -35.65
CA GLU A 45 -0.44 -2.38 -36.08
C GLU A 45 0.33 -3.69 -36.39
N GLU A 46 1.59 -3.61 -36.84
CA GLU A 46 2.38 -4.79 -37.25
C GLU A 46 3.05 -5.50 -36.04
N ALA A 47 3.20 -4.81 -34.91
CA ALA A 47 3.82 -5.38 -33.70
C ALA A 47 2.86 -6.23 -32.84
N LEU A 48 1.54 -6.09 -33.04
CA LEU A 48 0.52 -6.77 -32.24
C LEU A 48 0.11 -8.13 -32.81
N GLU A 49 0.36 -8.37 -34.10
CA GLU A 49 0.01 -9.64 -34.76
C GLU A 49 1.00 -10.77 -34.40
N VAL A 50 2.26 -10.45 -34.08
CA VAL A 50 3.30 -11.45 -33.76
C VAL A 50 3.19 -12.02 -32.34
N ALA A 51 2.46 -11.36 -31.42
CA ALA A 51 2.36 -11.78 -30.03
C ALA A 51 1.18 -12.72 -29.72
N ALA A 52 0.20 -12.85 -30.62
CA ALA A 52 -1.02 -13.62 -30.38
C ALA A 52 -0.90 -15.12 -30.73
N ASP A 53 0.13 -15.53 -31.47
CA ASP A 53 0.22 -16.88 -32.05
C ASP A 53 1.09 -17.87 -31.25
N ARG A 54 1.36 -17.61 -29.96
CA ARG A 54 2.36 -18.36 -29.17
C ARG A 54 1.87 -19.04 -27.89
N PHE A 55 0.57 -19.11 -27.62
CA PHE A 55 0.08 -19.56 -26.29
C PHE A 55 -0.94 -20.70 -26.28
N ASP A 56 -1.17 -21.41 -27.39
CA ASP A 56 -2.31 -22.35 -27.48
C ASP A 56 -1.96 -23.84 -27.61
N ASP A 57 -0.74 -24.29 -27.26
CA ASP A 57 -0.30 -25.65 -27.63
C ASP A 57 0.44 -26.44 -26.53
N GLU A 58 0.01 -26.37 -25.25
CA GLU A 58 0.59 -27.25 -24.22
C GLU A 58 -0.38 -27.59 -23.08
N LEU A 59 -1.40 -28.39 -23.39
CA LEU A 59 -2.17 -29.18 -22.42
C LEU A 59 -2.28 -30.61 -22.97
N GLU A 60 -1.18 -31.36 -22.90
CA GLU A 60 -1.14 -32.79 -23.20
C GLU A 60 -1.60 -33.63 -22.01
N ASP A 61 -2.35 -34.67 -22.38
CA ASP A 61 -3.09 -35.64 -21.60
C ASP A 61 -2.24 -36.51 -20.65
N GLU A 62 -2.70 -36.68 -19.41
CA GLU A 62 -2.25 -37.73 -18.48
C GLU A 62 -3.31 -38.85 -18.38
N PRO A 63 -3.09 -40.05 -18.96
CA PRO A 63 -4.02 -41.17 -18.85
C PRO A 63 -3.81 -41.93 -17.52
N PHE A 64 -4.78 -41.81 -16.62
CA PHE A 64 -4.88 -42.67 -15.44
C PHE A 64 -5.23 -44.12 -15.83
N ALA A 65 -4.20 -44.97 -15.89
CA ALA A 65 -4.34 -46.42 -15.96
C ALA A 65 -4.59 -47.01 -14.55
N GLN A 66 -5.84 -47.39 -14.25
CA GLN A 66 -6.15 -48.24 -13.10
C GLN A 66 -6.37 -49.69 -13.57
N ALA A 67 -5.39 -50.52 -13.27
CA ALA A 67 -5.50 -51.97 -13.33
C ALA A 67 -6.05 -52.48 -11.99
N TYR A 68 -7.26 -53.02 -11.98
CA TYR A 68 -7.73 -53.87 -10.89
C TYR A 68 -7.84 -55.30 -11.41
N ALA A 69 -7.07 -56.17 -10.76
CA ALA A 69 -7.02 -57.59 -11.00
C ALA A 69 -8.31 -58.26 -10.49
N GLU A 70 -8.84 -59.16 -11.31
CA GLU A 70 -9.90 -60.09 -11.00
C GLU A 70 -9.45 -61.06 -9.91
N GLU A 71 -10.19 -61.13 -8.80
CA GLU A 71 -10.20 -62.30 -7.92
C GLU A 71 -11.66 -62.78 -7.83
N SER A 72 -11.91 -63.90 -8.51
CA SER A 72 -13.20 -64.55 -8.61
C SER A 72 -13.47 -65.40 -7.37
N ASP A 73 -14.37 -64.96 -6.51
CA ASP A 73 -14.99 -65.80 -5.48
C ASP A 73 -16.41 -66.17 -5.91
N GLN A 74 -16.68 -67.47 -5.98
CA GLN A 74 -17.99 -68.02 -6.29
C GLN A 74 -18.93 -67.80 -5.11
N VAL A 75 -19.77 -66.76 -5.21
CA VAL A 75 -20.81 -66.47 -4.22
C VAL A 75 -22.09 -67.22 -4.58
N ASP A 76 -22.64 -67.91 -3.59
CA ASP A 76 -23.88 -68.70 -3.65
C ASP A 76 -25.05 -67.89 -4.22
N ALA A 77 -25.61 -68.35 -5.35
CA ALA A 77 -26.66 -67.67 -6.11
C ALA A 77 -27.98 -67.42 -5.32
N ASP A 78 -28.20 -68.14 -4.21
CA ASP A 78 -29.39 -68.00 -3.37
C ASP A 78 -29.28 -66.85 -2.34
N LEU A 79 -28.07 -66.38 -2.03
CA LEU A 79 -27.85 -65.17 -1.20
C LEU A 79 -27.96 -63.89 -2.03
N LEU A 80 -27.47 -63.91 -3.28
CA LEU A 80 -27.53 -62.77 -4.20
C LEU A 80 -28.98 -62.37 -4.55
N ALA A 81 -29.90 -63.33 -4.67
CA ALA A 81 -31.30 -63.02 -4.97
C ALA A 81 -32.04 -62.31 -3.82
N ARG A 82 -31.57 -62.48 -2.56
CA ARG A 82 -32.11 -61.76 -1.40
C ARG A 82 -31.47 -60.39 -1.21
N GLU A 83 -30.16 -60.27 -1.38
CA GLU A 83 -29.47 -58.96 -1.36
C GLU A 83 -29.94 -58.05 -2.49
N GLN A 84 -30.22 -58.60 -3.68
CA GLN A 84 -30.68 -57.81 -4.82
C GLN A 84 -32.06 -57.18 -4.58
N LEU A 85 -32.91 -57.81 -3.77
CA LEU A 85 -34.24 -57.28 -3.44
C LEU A 85 -34.17 -56.18 -2.36
N ASP A 86 -33.22 -56.25 -1.43
CA ASP A 86 -32.97 -55.18 -0.45
C ASP A 86 -32.24 -53.99 -1.10
N LEU A 87 -31.32 -54.24 -2.05
CA LEU A 87 -30.65 -53.22 -2.87
C LEU A 87 -31.62 -52.40 -3.71
N ASP A 88 -32.66 -53.02 -4.28
CA ASP A 88 -33.68 -52.30 -5.06
C ASP A 88 -34.54 -51.37 -4.19
N VAL A 89 -34.77 -51.72 -2.92
CA VAL A 89 -35.51 -50.88 -1.96
C VAL A 89 -34.68 -49.69 -1.52
N ASP A 90 -33.39 -49.90 -1.21
CA ASP A 90 -32.48 -48.82 -0.84
C ASP A 90 -32.18 -47.90 -2.04
N ALA A 91 -32.07 -48.44 -3.25
CA ALA A 91 -31.95 -47.66 -4.48
C ALA A 91 -33.21 -46.83 -4.77
N ALA A 92 -34.40 -47.39 -4.54
CA ALA A 92 -35.65 -46.66 -4.67
C ALA A 92 -35.77 -45.53 -3.62
N LEU A 93 -35.35 -45.78 -2.38
CA LEU A 93 -35.32 -44.75 -1.32
C LEU A 93 -34.28 -43.66 -1.60
N ALA A 94 -33.11 -44.03 -2.13
CA ALA A 94 -32.08 -43.07 -2.55
C ALA A 94 -32.55 -42.22 -3.74
N ALA A 95 -33.27 -42.81 -4.71
CA ALA A 95 -33.86 -42.08 -5.83
C ALA A 95 -34.97 -41.11 -5.37
N VAL A 96 -35.76 -41.49 -4.37
CA VAL A 96 -36.78 -40.59 -3.77
C VAL A 96 -36.11 -39.45 -2.98
N ALA A 97 -35.03 -39.73 -2.25
CA ALA A 97 -34.24 -38.70 -1.58
C ALA A 97 -33.60 -37.73 -2.57
N SER A 98 -33.00 -38.22 -3.67
CA SER A 98 -32.41 -37.35 -4.70
C SER A 98 -33.48 -36.52 -5.43
N LEU A 99 -34.70 -37.05 -5.58
CA LEU A 99 -35.80 -36.30 -6.18
C LEU A 99 -36.24 -35.13 -5.27
N SER A 100 -36.17 -35.29 -3.94
CA SER A 100 -36.44 -34.21 -2.99
C SER A 100 -35.41 -33.08 -3.11
N ASP A 101 -34.12 -33.40 -3.29
CA ASP A 101 -33.07 -32.39 -3.46
C ASP A 101 -33.22 -31.63 -4.79
N ILE A 102 -33.57 -32.32 -5.88
CA ILE A 102 -33.81 -31.68 -7.18
C ILE A 102 -35.02 -30.74 -7.13
N VAL A 103 -36.07 -31.09 -6.39
CA VAL A 103 -37.24 -30.21 -6.22
C VAL A 103 -36.89 -29.00 -5.35
N ALA A 104 -36.10 -29.19 -4.28
CA ALA A 104 -35.64 -28.08 -3.45
C ALA A 104 -34.76 -27.09 -4.23
N ASP A 105 -33.82 -27.58 -5.06
CA ASP A 105 -32.99 -26.73 -5.92
C ASP A 105 -33.83 -25.99 -6.98
N ARG A 106 -34.89 -26.63 -7.48
CA ARG A 106 -35.81 -26.01 -8.43
C ARG A 106 -36.65 -24.91 -7.78
N GLU A 107 -37.17 -25.13 -6.57
CA GLU A 107 -37.90 -24.11 -5.83
C GLU A 107 -37.00 -22.91 -5.48
N VAL A 108 -35.76 -23.15 -5.06
CA VAL A 108 -34.80 -22.07 -4.77
C VAL A 108 -34.44 -21.27 -6.03
N SER A 109 -34.30 -21.93 -7.18
CA SER A 109 -34.00 -21.25 -8.45
C SER A 109 -35.22 -20.52 -9.04
N GLU A 110 -36.44 -21.06 -8.89
CA GLU A 110 -37.68 -20.37 -9.28
C GLU A 110 -37.94 -19.16 -8.37
N ASP A 111 -37.72 -19.27 -7.06
CA ASP A 111 -37.80 -18.14 -6.12
C ASP A 111 -36.74 -17.07 -6.42
N ALA A 112 -35.51 -17.47 -6.77
CA ALA A 112 -34.47 -16.53 -7.19
C ALA A 112 -34.80 -15.83 -8.51
N ALA A 113 -35.41 -16.54 -9.46
CA ALA A 113 -35.87 -15.96 -10.73
C ALA A 113 -37.04 -14.97 -10.51
N LEU A 114 -38.00 -15.31 -9.65
CA LEU A 114 -39.10 -14.43 -9.26
C LEU A 114 -38.63 -13.22 -8.45
N ALA A 115 -37.58 -13.37 -7.63
CA ALA A 115 -36.95 -12.26 -6.92
C ALA A 115 -36.14 -11.34 -7.85
N ALA A 116 -35.54 -11.88 -8.92
CA ALA A 116 -34.82 -11.11 -9.93
C ALA A 116 -35.77 -10.31 -10.86
N ASP A 117 -36.97 -10.85 -11.12
CA ASP A 117 -37.97 -10.20 -11.97
C ASP A 117 -38.84 -9.18 -11.21
N GLN A 118 -38.78 -9.17 -9.87
CA GLN A 118 -39.31 -8.05 -9.10
C GLN A 118 -38.45 -6.81 -9.40
N PRO A 119 -39.02 -5.74 -9.99
CA PRO A 119 -38.29 -4.50 -10.24
C PRO A 119 -37.83 -3.98 -8.88
N SER A 120 -36.54 -4.17 -8.59
CA SER A 120 -35.93 -3.72 -7.37
C SER A 120 -36.15 -2.21 -7.26
N THR A 121 -37.10 -1.83 -6.41
CA THR A 121 -37.39 -0.45 -6.04
C THR A 121 -36.32 0.10 -5.11
N ALA A 122 -35.29 -0.69 -4.79
CA ALA A 122 -34.08 -0.17 -4.21
C ALA A 122 -33.52 0.89 -5.17
N PRO A 123 -33.27 2.12 -4.70
CA PRO A 123 -32.65 3.14 -5.53
C PRO A 123 -31.32 2.56 -6.02
N VAL A 124 -31.27 2.19 -7.31
CA VAL A 124 -30.04 1.78 -7.95
C VAL A 124 -29.16 3.02 -7.89
N LEU A 125 -28.26 3.06 -6.91
CA LEU A 125 -27.17 4.02 -6.84
C LEU A 125 -26.28 3.72 -8.05
N SER A 126 -26.71 4.22 -9.21
CA SER A 126 -25.98 4.20 -10.46
C SER A 126 -24.79 5.14 -10.28
N PHE A 127 -23.74 4.61 -9.67
CA PHE A 127 -22.44 5.23 -9.74
C PHE A 127 -21.95 5.01 -11.17
N ALA A 128 -21.98 6.07 -11.98
CA ALA A 128 -21.37 6.03 -13.30
C ALA A 128 -19.93 5.51 -13.14
N PRO A 129 -19.55 4.43 -13.86
CA PRO A 129 -18.21 3.87 -13.73
C PRO A 129 -17.18 4.95 -14.05
N PRO A 130 -16.07 5.04 -13.29
CA PRO A 130 -15.04 6.03 -13.56
C PRO A 130 -14.53 5.82 -14.99
N LYS A 131 -14.51 6.88 -15.80
CA LYS A 131 -14.00 6.81 -17.16
C LYS A 131 -12.55 6.30 -17.12
N PRO A 132 -12.20 5.29 -17.94
CA PRO A 132 -10.82 4.81 -18.00
C PRO A 132 -9.90 5.99 -18.36
N ILE A 133 -8.90 6.22 -17.52
CA ILE A 133 -7.94 7.31 -17.72
C ILE A 133 -6.97 6.84 -18.81
N ALA A 134 -7.20 7.26 -20.05
CA ALA A 134 -6.21 7.09 -21.11
C ALA A 134 -5.01 8.00 -20.80
N LEU A 135 -3.85 7.40 -20.57
CA LEU A 135 -2.59 8.12 -20.39
C LEU A 135 -2.28 8.88 -21.69
N ARG A 136 -2.41 10.21 -21.67
CA ARG A 136 -1.94 11.04 -22.80
C ARG A 136 -0.40 11.04 -22.82
N ARG A 137 0.19 10.78 -23.98
CA ARG A 137 1.62 11.00 -24.23
C ARG A 137 1.95 12.46 -23.85
N GLY A 138 3.02 12.66 -23.07
CA GLY A 138 3.42 13.97 -22.54
C GLY A 138 2.77 14.42 -21.22
N SER A 139 2.01 13.56 -20.53
CA SER A 139 1.54 13.91 -19.18
C SER A 139 2.69 13.95 -18.16
N LEU A 140 2.68 14.95 -17.26
CA LEU A 140 3.66 15.09 -16.18
C LEU A 140 3.80 13.82 -15.33
N ALA A 141 2.75 13.00 -15.28
CA ALA A 141 2.71 11.72 -14.61
C ALA A 141 3.78 10.73 -15.11
N ALA A 142 4.10 10.78 -16.41
CA ALA A 142 5.09 9.91 -17.03
C ALA A 142 6.51 10.49 -16.93
N ILE A 143 6.64 11.83 -16.87
CA ILE A 143 7.93 12.51 -16.82
C ILE A 143 8.63 12.29 -15.48
N ILE A 144 7.89 12.36 -14.37
CA ILE A 144 8.48 12.25 -13.03
C ILE A 144 9.13 10.88 -12.78
N PRO A 145 8.47 9.73 -13.03
CA PRO A 145 9.10 8.42 -12.89
C PRO A 145 10.31 8.25 -13.82
N ALA A 146 10.22 8.73 -15.06
CA ALA A 146 11.32 8.69 -16.02
C ALA A 146 12.53 9.50 -15.53
N ALA A 147 12.31 10.73 -15.05
CA ALA A 147 13.36 11.57 -14.49
C ALA A 147 14.03 10.94 -13.26
N ILE A 148 13.24 10.33 -12.37
CA ILE A 148 13.76 9.59 -11.21
C ILE A 148 14.63 8.42 -11.67
N LEU A 149 14.19 7.67 -12.69
CA LEU A 149 14.94 6.53 -13.22
C LEU A 149 16.26 6.97 -13.86
N ILE A 150 16.25 8.09 -14.59
CA ILE A 150 17.46 8.67 -15.21
C ILE A 150 18.46 9.10 -14.13
N VAL A 151 18.02 9.85 -13.12
CA VAL A 151 18.90 10.31 -12.04
C VAL A 151 19.43 9.12 -11.22
N ALA A 152 18.58 8.14 -10.91
CA ALA A 152 19.01 6.93 -10.21
C ALA A 152 20.02 6.11 -11.02
N GLY A 153 19.78 5.94 -12.33
CA GLY A 153 20.70 5.26 -13.25
C GLY A 153 22.03 5.99 -13.41
N ALA A 154 22.01 7.32 -13.47
CA ALA A 154 23.21 8.14 -13.53
C ALA A 154 24.04 8.03 -12.24
N LEU A 155 23.39 8.08 -11.07
CA LEU A 155 24.06 7.90 -9.78
C LEU A 155 24.64 6.48 -9.64
N LEU A 156 23.91 5.46 -10.07
CA LEU A 156 24.38 4.07 -10.02
C LEU A 156 25.58 3.85 -10.95
N THR A 157 25.53 4.43 -12.15
CA THR A 157 26.66 4.43 -13.09
C THR A 157 27.86 5.12 -12.46
N LEU A 158 27.70 6.32 -11.90
CA LEU A 158 28.77 7.06 -11.25
C LEU A 158 29.40 6.28 -10.08
N ALA A 159 28.57 5.65 -9.25
CA ALA A 159 29.04 4.83 -8.14
C ALA A 159 29.84 3.60 -8.63
N THR A 160 29.37 2.98 -9.71
CA THR A 160 30.05 1.83 -10.33
C THR A 160 31.38 2.24 -10.96
N THR A 161 31.43 3.36 -11.68
CA THR A 161 32.65 3.85 -12.36
C THR A 161 33.69 4.38 -11.37
N SER A 162 33.28 4.98 -10.25
CA SER A 162 34.21 5.49 -9.24
C SER A 162 34.83 4.40 -8.36
N GLY A 163 34.36 3.15 -8.45
CA GLY A 163 34.78 2.06 -7.57
C GLY A 163 34.33 2.25 -6.11
N ALA A 164 33.43 3.21 -5.85
CA ALA A 164 32.89 3.46 -4.53
C ALA A 164 31.95 2.30 -4.15
N VAL A 165 32.17 1.72 -2.97
CA VAL A 165 31.26 0.71 -2.43
C VAL A 165 29.95 1.39 -2.03
N VAL A 166 28.87 1.13 -2.77
CA VAL A 166 27.54 1.66 -2.44
C VAL A 166 27.02 0.91 -1.22
N PRO A 167 26.74 1.58 -0.09
CA PRO A 167 26.16 0.91 1.06
C PRO A 167 24.76 0.42 0.71
N MET A 168 24.42 -0.83 1.06
CA MET A 168 23.11 -1.44 0.79
C MET A 168 21.95 -0.57 1.32
N GLN A 169 22.17 0.16 2.40
CA GLN A 169 21.20 1.11 2.96
C GLN A 169 20.79 2.19 1.94
N PHE A 170 21.71 2.75 1.16
CA PHE A 170 21.38 3.75 0.13
C PHE A 170 20.47 3.17 -0.94
N VAL A 171 20.68 1.92 -1.35
CA VAL A 171 19.85 1.23 -2.34
C VAL A 171 18.43 1.03 -1.79
N VAL A 172 18.30 0.53 -0.55
CA VAL A 172 17.00 0.29 0.08
C VAL A 172 16.23 1.59 0.27
N TRP A 173 16.85 2.62 0.85
CA TRP A 173 16.19 3.91 1.07
C TRP A 173 15.88 4.65 -0.24
N GLY A 174 16.77 4.53 -1.23
CA GLY A 174 16.54 5.05 -2.57
C GLY A 174 15.35 4.39 -3.26
N ALA A 175 15.22 3.06 -3.17
CA ALA A 175 14.09 2.32 -3.74
C ALA A 175 12.77 2.71 -3.06
N ILE A 176 12.74 2.80 -1.72
CA ILE A 176 11.56 3.25 -0.96
C ILE A 176 11.20 4.69 -1.32
N GLY A 177 12.19 5.58 -1.43
CA GLY A 177 12.02 6.97 -1.88
C GLY A 177 11.43 7.07 -3.28
N ALA A 178 11.93 6.26 -4.22
CA ALA A 178 11.44 6.20 -5.60
C ALA A 178 9.98 5.73 -5.67
N VAL A 179 9.61 4.69 -4.91
CA VAL A 179 8.22 4.23 -4.80
C VAL A 179 7.34 5.33 -4.22
N GLY A 180 7.75 5.98 -3.12
CA GLY A 180 7.00 7.08 -2.53
C GLY A 180 6.79 8.25 -3.48
N LEU A 181 7.83 8.66 -4.21
CA LEU A 181 7.73 9.70 -5.24
C LEU A 181 6.82 9.30 -6.41
N LEU A 182 6.85 8.04 -6.82
CA LEU A 182 5.94 7.51 -7.85
C LEU A 182 4.49 7.62 -7.40
N LEU A 183 4.16 7.24 -6.15
CA LEU A 183 2.80 7.39 -5.62
C LEU A 183 2.37 8.88 -5.51
N ILE A 184 3.28 9.79 -5.16
CA ILE A 184 3.01 11.24 -5.16
C ILE A 184 2.76 11.76 -6.58
N SER A 185 3.59 11.35 -7.54
CA SER A 185 3.40 11.70 -8.95
C SER A 185 2.05 11.19 -9.48
N TYR A 186 1.71 9.94 -9.15
CA TYR A 186 0.42 9.35 -9.50
C TYR A 186 -0.75 10.13 -8.89
N TRP A 187 -0.62 10.57 -7.63
CA TRP A 187 -1.62 11.42 -6.99
C TRP A 187 -1.78 12.78 -7.69
N LEU A 188 -0.66 13.44 -8.02
CA LEU A 188 -0.66 14.71 -8.74
C LEU A 188 -1.36 14.59 -10.10
N SER A 189 -1.14 13.49 -10.80
CA SER A 189 -1.79 13.19 -12.09
C SER A 189 -3.29 12.91 -11.96
N SER A 190 -3.65 12.06 -10.99
CA SER A 190 -5.03 11.60 -10.78
C SER A 190 -5.92 12.63 -10.08
N ARG A 191 -5.35 13.77 -9.65
CA ARG A 191 -6.02 14.87 -8.94
C ARG A 191 -6.82 14.37 -7.73
N ARG A 192 -8.13 14.64 -7.69
CA ARG A 192 -8.99 14.48 -6.51
C ARG A 192 -9.36 13.02 -6.18
N TRP A 193 -9.09 12.08 -7.08
CA TRP A 193 -9.62 10.71 -6.98
C TRP A 193 -8.68 9.72 -6.27
N ALA A 194 -7.38 10.03 -6.19
CA ALA A 194 -6.39 9.12 -5.61
C ALA A 194 -5.97 9.50 -4.18
N ARG A 195 -6.92 9.86 -3.30
CA ARG A 195 -6.60 10.26 -1.90
C ARG A 195 -5.81 9.18 -1.16
N GLY A 196 -6.11 7.91 -1.44
CA GLY A 196 -5.40 6.76 -0.87
C GLY A 196 -3.92 6.74 -1.24
N SER A 197 -3.56 7.03 -2.49
CA SER A 197 -2.15 6.95 -2.92
C SER A 197 -1.29 8.01 -2.24
N PHE A 198 -1.81 9.24 -2.05
CA PHE A 198 -1.08 10.27 -1.31
C PHE A 198 -0.90 9.91 0.17
N PHE A 199 -1.93 9.36 0.80
CA PHE A 199 -1.82 8.84 2.17
C PHE A 199 -0.74 7.76 2.27
N PHE A 200 -0.79 6.76 1.39
CA PHE A 200 0.21 5.68 1.37
C PHE A 200 1.62 6.22 1.09
N ALA A 201 1.77 7.15 0.16
CA ALA A 201 3.07 7.78 -0.11
C ALA A 201 3.62 8.51 1.10
N ALA A 202 2.81 9.36 1.74
CA ALA A 202 3.20 10.11 2.92
C ALA A 202 3.55 9.17 4.09
N LEU A 203 2.73 8.15 4.34
CA LEU A 203 2.96 7.15 5.38
C LEU A 203 4.27 6.38 5.13
N LEU A 204 4.48 5.92 3.89
CA LEU A 204 5.67 5.18 3.49
C LEU A 204 6.93 6.04 3.63
N LEU A 205 6.93 7.27 3.11
CA LEU A 205 8.08 8.17 3.17
C LEU A 205 8.40 8.63 4.59
N LEU A 206 7.38 8.99 5.39
CA LEU A 206 7.59 9.40 6.77
C LEU A 206 8.06 8.23 7.64
N SER A 207 7.48 7.03 7.48
CA SER A 207 7.93 5.84 8.20
C SER A 207 9.36 5.50 7.81
N ALA A 208 9.69 5.55 6.51
CA ALA A 208 11.04 5.33 6.02
C ALA A 208 12.05 6.34 6.58
N ALA A 209 11.69 7.62 6.61
CA ALA A 209 12.53 8.66 7.21
C ALA A 209 12.79 8.41 8.70
N VAL A 210 11.77 7.97 9.45
CA VAL A 210 11.93 7.59 10.86
C VAL A 210 12.82 6.36 11.02
N PHE A 211 12.59 5.30 10.25
CA PHE A 211 13.46 4.12 10.29
C PHE A 211 14.90 4.44 9.90
N TYR A 212 15.11 5.27 8.88
CA TYR A 212 16.44 5.77 8.52
C TYR A 212 17.09 6.47 9.72
N ALA A 213 16.40 7.41 10.37
CA ALA A 213 16.88 8.11 11.56
C ALA A 213 17.14 7.18 12.76
N MET A 214 16.43 6.05 12.86
CA MET A 214 16.66 5.03 13.90
C MET A 214 17.87 4.12 13.58
N THR A 215 18.16 3.88 12.31
CA THR A 215 19.23 2.97 11.86
C THR A 215 20.56 3.67 11.55
N ALA A 216 20.57 5.00 11.49
CA ALA A 216 21.79 5.78 11.29
C ALA A 216 22.80 5.54 12.44
N PRO A 217 24.13 5.60 12.18
CA PRO A 217 25.17 5.34 13.18
C PRO A 217 25.04 6.18 14.46
N ASP A 218 24.69 7.46 14.31
CA ASP A 218 24.42 8.41 15.39
C ASP A 218 22.93 8.67 15.59
N GLY A 219 22.11 7.69 15.18
CA GLY A 219 20.66 7.77 15.18
C GLY A 219 20.06 7.70 16.59
N ILE A 220 18.77 8.00 16.66
CA ILE A 220 17.99 7.96 17.91
C ILE A 220 17.83 6.51 18.42
N GLY A 221 18.08 5.52 17.56
CA GLY A 221 17.96 4.10 17.88
C GLY A 221 16.53 3.72 18.27
N VAL A 222 16.38 2.74 19.16
CA VAL A 222 15.09 2.22 19.63
C VAL A 222 14.23 3.30 20.32
N LYS A 223 14.87 4.33 20.88
CA LYS A 223 14.18 5.48 21.50
C LYS A 223 13.35 6.29 20.49
N GLY A 224 13.61 6.13 19.19
CA GLY A 224 12.88 6.78 18.12
C GLY A 224 11.51 6.17 17.82
N PHE A 225 11.14 5.01 18.39
CA PHE A 225 9.89 4.33 18.07
C PHE A 225 8.62 5.20 18.17
N PRO A 226 8.45 6.09 19.17
CA PRO A 226 7.30 7.01 19.22
C PRO A 226 7.17 7.93 17.99
N LEU A 227 8.26 8.20 17.26
CA LEU A 227 8.20 8.97 16.02
C LEU A 227 7.41 8.25 14.93
N LEU A 228 7.28 6.92 14.94
CA LEU A 228 6.42 6.19 13.99
C LEU A 228 4.94 6.51 14.22
N ILE A 229 4.53 6.68 15.48
CA ILE A 229 3.17 7.09 15.84
C ILE A 229 2.93 8.52 15.37
N VAL A 230 3.89 9.42 15.60
CA VAL A 230 3.82 10.82 15.13
C VAL A 230 3.77 10.87 13.59
N ALA A 231 4.64 10.14 12.90
CA ALA A 231 4.69 10.02 11.45
C ALA A 231 3.36 9.54 10.87
N THR A 232 2.75 8.52 11.50
CA THR A 232 1.42 8.02 11.11
C THR A 232 0.35 9.10 11.29
N GLY A 233 0.37 9.82 12.41
CA GLY A 233 -0.55 10.93 12.66
C GLY A 233 -0.39 12.07 11.63
N VAL A 234 0.84 12.44 11.29
CA VAL A 234 1.14 13.43 10.24
C VAL A 234 0.67 12.94 8.88
N ALA A 235 0.85 11.65 8.57
CA ALA A 235 0.37 11.03 7.34
C ALA A 235 -1.17 11.06 7.22
N PHE A 236 -1.93 11.06 8.33
CA PHE A 236 -3.38 11.30 8.28
C PHE A 236 -3.75 12.77 8.04
N ILE A 237 -3.00 13.69 8.66
CA ILE A 237 -3.28 15.13 8.58
C ILE A 237 -2.98 15.68 7.18
N LEU A 238 -1.83 15.31 6.60
CA LEU A 238 -1.39 15.80 5.29
C LEU A 238 -2.47 15.64 4.20
N PRO A 239 -2.98 14.43 3.89
CA PRO A 239 -4.03 14.25 2.89
C PRO A 239 -5.32 14.99 3.23
N SER A 240 -5.65 15.14 4.51
CA SER A 240 -6.87 15.83 4.94
C SER A 240 -6.81 17.33 4.67
N LEU A 241 -5.63 17.96 4.75
CA LEU A 241 -5.40 19.37 4.42
C LEU A 241 -5.51 19.63 2.91
N PHE A 242 -5.06 18.68 2.09
CA PHE A 242 -5.14 18.79 0.63
C PHE A 242 -6.49 18.33 0.06
N ALA A 243 -7.32 17.63 0.84
CA ALA A 243 -8.65 17.22 0.43
C ALA A 243 -9.65 18.38 0.48
N ARG A 244 -10.35 18.62 -0.63
CA ARG A 244 -11.54 19.48 -0.70
C ARG A 244 -12.78 18.61 -0.98
N PRO A 245 -13.81 18.57 -0.11
CA PRO A 245 -13.90 19.24 1.20
C PRO A 245 -13.03 18.59 2.28
N VAL A 246 -12.61 19.38 3.28
CA VAL A 246 -11.80 18.92 4.41
C VAL A 246 -12.66 18.02 5.30
N THR A 247 -12.29 16.74 5.40
CA THR A 247 -13.00 15.77 6.24
C THR A 247 -12.48 15.83 7.68
N ARG A 248 -13.18 16.56 8.56
CA ARG A 248 -12.82 16.70 10.00
C ARG A 248 -12.64 15.36 10.72
N ASN A 249 -13.34 14.31 10.28
CA ASN A 249 -13.29 13.00 10.91
C ASN A 249 -11.90 12.34 10.84
N VAL A 250 -11.06 12.71 9.87
CA VAL A 250 -9.69 12.17 9.71
C VAL A 250 -8.65 13.01 10.45
N LEU A 251 -8.93 14.30 10.66
CA LEU A 251 -8.04 15.20 11.40
C LEU A 251 -7.92 14.81 12.88
N LEU A 252 -9.06 14.48 13.52
CA LEU A 252 -9.10 14.16 14.95
C LEU A 252 -8.19 12.98 15.33
N PRO A 253 -8.27 11.78 14.68
CA PRO A 253 -7.36 10.69 15.00
C PRO A 253 -5.90 11.02 14.68
N GLY A 254 -5.63 11.78 13.60
CA GLY A 254 -4.27 12.22 13.26
C GLY A 254 -3.65 13.11 14.34
N VAL A 255 -4.39 14.12 14.82
CA VAL A 255 -3.93 14.99 15.92
C VAL A 255 -3.73 14.20 17.21
N LEU A 256 -4.64 13.28 17.53
CA LEU A 256 -4.53 12.44 18.73
C LEU A 256 -3.27 11.56 18.68
N MET A 257 -2.95 10.97 17.52
CA MET A 257 -1.71 10.22 17.33
C MET A 257 -0.46 11.10 17.45
N ILE A 258 -0.46 12.32 16.91
CA ILE A 258 0.67 13.24 17.06
C ILE A 258 0.88 13.59 18.53
N VAL A 259 -0.17 14.01 19.24
CA VAL A 259 -0.07 14.38 20.66
C VAL A 259 0.37 13.19 21.50
N GLY A 260 -0.24 12.01 21.30
CA GLY A 260 0.13 10.79 22.00
C GLY A 260 1.58 10.37 21.72
N GLY A 261 2.01 10.43 20.46
CA GLY A 261 3.38 10.13 20.05
C GLY A 261 4.40 11.12 20.62
N LEU A 262 4.09 12.42 20.66
CA LEU A 262 4.94 13.43 21.28
C LEU A 262 5.06 13.25 22.80
N VAL A 263 3.97 12.90 23.48
CA VAL A 263 4.01 12.57 24.91
C VAL A 263 4.89 11.34 25.16
N ALA A 264 4.70 10.26 24.38
CA ALA A 264 5.53 9.06 24.47
C ALA A 264 7.02 9.35 24.17
N LEU A 265 7.29 10.23 23.22
CA LEU A 265 8.64 10.70 22.91
C LEU A 265 9.25 11.44 24.11
N ALA A 266 8.52 12.36 24.72
CA ALA A 266 8.98 13.11 25.89
C ALA A 266 9.32 12.20 27.09
N PHE A 267 8.53 11.15 27.34
CA PHE A 267 8.87 10.12 28.33
C PHE A 267 10.14 9.34 27.95
N THR A 268 10.30 8.99 26.68
CA THR A 268 11.43 8.20 26.18
C THR A 268 12.76 8.96 26.26
N PHE A 269 12.73 10.29 26.09
CA PHE A 269 13.87 11.17 26.27
C PHE A 269 14.11 11.58 27.74
N GLY A 270 13.29 11.12 28.68
CA GLY A 270 13.44 11.42 30.10
C GLY A 270 13.12 12.88 30.46
N ILE A 271 12.30 13.56 29.64
CA ILE A 271 11.83 14.92 29.94
C ILE A 271 10.91 14.90 31.16
N PHE A 272 10.17 13.81 31.34
CA PHE A 272 9.27 13.60 32.48
C PHE A 272 9.89 12.66 33.51
N ASP A 273 9.63 12.96 34.78
CA ASP A 273 10.04 12.11 35.89
C ASP A 273 9.28 10.78 35.89
N SER A 274 10.00 9.71 36.26
CA SER A 274 9.52 8.34 36.40
C SER A 274 8.31 8.21 37.35
N SER A 275 8.18 9.12 38.31
CA SER A 275 7.03 9.21 39.23
C SER A 275 5.70 9.38 38.46
N LEU A 276 5.68 10.19 37.39
CA LEU A 276 4.51 10.39 36.54
C LEU A 276 4.13 9.12 35.77
N LEU A 277 5.10 8.27 35.48
CA LEU A 277 4.88 7.01 34.76
C LEU A 277 4.12 6.01 35.64
N SER A 278 4.41 5.97 36.94
CA SER A 278 3.66 5.14 37.90
C SER A 278 2.19 5.59 38.03
N LEU A 279 1.97 6.91 38.04
CA LEU A 279 0.64 7.49 38.08
C LEU A 279 -0.13 7.24 36.77
N ALA A 280 0.54 7.43 35.62
CA ALA A 280 -0.02 7.14 34.30
C ALA A 280 -0.39 5.66 34.15
N ALA A 281 0.44 4.74 34.66
CA ALA A 281 0.15 3.31 34.67
C ALA A 281 -1.10 2.99 35.50
N GLN A 282 -1.26 3.63 36.66
CA GLN A 282 -2.45 3.46 37.51
C GLN A 282 -3.74 3.92 36.82
N TYR A 283 -3.66 4.97 35.99
CA TYR A 283 -4.80 5.51 35.23
C TYR A 283 -4.82 5.06 33.75
N ALA A 284 -3.99 4.11 33.34
CA ALA A 284 -3.88 3.69 31.94
C ALA A 284 -5.21 3.17 31.38
N TRP A 285 -6.07 2.60 32.23
CA TRP A 285 -7.40 2.11 31.88
C TRP A 285 -8.41 3.24 31.58
N VAL A 286 -8.17 4.46 32.08
CA VAL A 286 -9.08 5.60 31.88
C VAL A 286 -9.06 6.06 30.43
N ALA A 287 -7.88 6.06 29.79
CA ALA A 287 -7.72 6.47 28.39
C ALA A 287 -8.58 5.65 27.40
N PRO A 288 -8.53 4.30 27.37
CA PRO A 288 -9.37 3.52 26.47
C PRO A 288 -10.87 3.64 26.80
N VAL A 289 -11.25 3.83 28.08
CA VAL A 289 -12.64 4.08 28.46
C VAL A 289 -13.14 5.41 27.90
N ILE A 290 -12.37 6.50 28.06
CA ILE A 290 -12.71 7.81 27.47
C ILE A 290 -12.80 7.72 25.95
N LEU A 291 -11.86 7.02 25.31
CA LEU A 291 -11.83 6.83 23.86
C LEU A 291 -13.04 6.04 23.37
N LEU A 292 -13.43 4.98 24.09
CA LEU A 292 -14.62 4.19 23.82
C LEU A 292 -15.91 5.01 23.98
N VAL A 293 -16.00 5.83 25.03
CA VAL A 293 -17.15 6.74 25.25
C VAL A 293 -17.23 7.78 24.13
N LEU A 294 -16.12 8.44 23.78
CA LEU A 294 -16.06 9.41 22.68
C LEU A 294 -16.40 8.77 21.34
N TRP A 295 -16.01 7.51 21.13
CA TRP A 295 -16.32 6.76 19.92
C TRP A 295 -17.80 6.33 19.85
N LEU A 296 -18.41 5.95 20.97
CA LEU A 296 -19.85 5.63 21.05
C LEU A 296 -20.74 6.88 20.89
N LEU A 297 -20.24 8.03 21.31
CA LEU A 297 -20.99 9.29 21.34
C LEU A 297 -21.64 9.63 19.98
N PRO A 298 -20.92 9.69 18.84
CA PRO A 298 -21.53 9.95 17.54
C PRO A 298 -22.52 8.85 17.12
N VAL A 299 -22.30 7.59 17.50
CA VAL A 299 -23.21 6.48 17.15
C VAL A 299 -24.56 6.65 17.83
N ILE A 300 -24.58 7.09 19.08
CA ILE A 300 -25.81 7.34 19.84
C ILE A 300 -26.57 8.54 19.28
N PHE A 301 -25.86 9.63 18.94
CA PHE A 301 -26.50 10.86 18.47
C PHE A 301 -26.96 10.80 17.01
N ARG A 302 -26.43 9.89 16.20
CA ARG A 302 -26.80 9.76 14.77
C ARG A 302 -28.16 9.10 14.50
N ARG A 303 -28.86 8.61 15.53
CA ARG A 303 -30.14 7.89 15.40
C ARG A 303 -31.40 8.79 15.47
N ARG A 304 -31.30 10.11 15.42
CA ARG A 304 -32.43 11.03 15.68
C ARG A 304 -32.86 11.93 14.53
N ASP A 305 -32.26 11.79 13.35
CA ASP A 305 -32.68 12.48 12.12
C ASP A 305 -33.03 11.43 11.05
#